data_AF-A0A3R9ZB85-F1
#
_entry.id   AF-A0A3R9ZB85-F1
#
_cell.length_a   1.000
_cell.length_b   1.000
_cell.length_c   1.000
_cell.angle_alpha   90.00
_cell.angle_beta   90.00
_cell.angle_gamma   90.00
#
_symmetry.space_group_name_H-M   'P 1'
#
loop_
_entity.id
_entity.type
_entity.pdbx_description
1 polymer ?
#
loop_
_entity_poly.entity_id
_entity_poly.type
_entity_poly.pdbx_seq_one_letter_code
_entity_poly.pdbx_strand_id
1 'polypeptide(L)'
;MHDVKALVASASILVDVTSRFSSVVLCPLVQGFVLLPLTDSVVRDIAAARTSTEVEHPKVDDMAPGVAGLAKELSRAGPVAYISTEFFGGAGGQEAVVWDGGRVALLLSDGTDGGIAWPNSPVSRALRTIGVSAEDGKDEFDTLGLGTHRSTNAWAAAQSAE
;
A
#
# COMPACT_ATOMS: atom_id res chain seq x y z
N MET A 1 6.94 -15.21 9.42
CA MET A 1 6.45 -14.74 8.12
C MET A 1 6.05 -13.29 8.28
N HIS A 2 6.48 -12.44 7.36
CA HIS A 2 6.02 -11.06 7.24
C HIS A 2 5.33 -10.95 5.87
N ASP A 3 4.07 -10.55 5.84
CA ASP A 3 3.27 -10.46 4.60
C ASP A 3 2.28 -9.29 4.74
N VAL A 4 2.66 -8.14 4.20
CA VAL A 4 1.84 -6.93 4.23
C VAL A 4 1.60 -6.47 2.80
N LYS A 5 0.32 -6.37 2.44
CA LYS A 5 -0.18 -5.80 1.19
C LYS A 5 -1.19 -4.73 1.54
N ALA A 6 -0.95 -3.50 1.12
CA ALA A 6 -1.78 -2.36 1.52
C ALA A 6 -1.77 -1.23 0.50
N LEU A 7 -2.81 -0.40 0.55
CA LEU A 7 -2.77 0.95 0.01
C LEU A 7 -2.43 1.94 1.13
N VAL A 8 -1.58 2.92 0.83
CA VAL A 8 -1.18 3.99 1.75
C VAL A 8 -1.37 5.33 1.04
N ALA A 9 -2.10 6.24 1.67
CA ALA A 9 -2.30 7.61 1.20
C ALA A 9 -2.73 8.52 2.35
N SER A 10 -2.93 9.81 2.08
CA SER A 10 -3.49 10.73 3.07
C SER A 10 -4.90 10.30 3.52
N ALA A 11 -5.25 10.60 4.77
CA ALA A 11 -6.56 10.24 5.33
C ALA A 11 -7.74 10.77 4.49
N SER A 12 -7.61 11.97 3.93
CA SER A 12 -8.62 12.60 3.07
C SER A 12 -8.91 11.83 1.78
N ILE A 13 -7.99 10.98 1.32
CA ILE A 13 -8.17 10.17 0.10
C ILE A 13 -8.86 8.84 0.43
N LEU A 14 -8.45 8.18 1.53
CA LEU A 14 -8.92 6.82 1.83
C LEU A 14 -10.21 6.78 2.62
N VAL A 15 -10.61 7.86 3.29
CA VAL A 15 -11.85 7.89 4.08
C VAL A 15 -13.09 7.58 3.25
N ASP A 16 -13.16 8.02 1.99
CA ASP A 16 -14.31 7.77 1.11
C ASP A 16 -14.44 6.30 0.72
N VAL A 17 -13.36 5.52 0.83
CA VAL A 17 -13.33 4.09 0.47
C VAL A 17 -14.19 3.25 1.43
N THR A 18 -14.32 3.66 2.71
CA THR A 18 -15.14 2.93 3.70
C THR A 18 -16.63 3.00 3.36
N SER A 19 -17.08 4.05 2.66
CA SER A 19 -18.47 4.16 2.21
C SER A 19 -18.80 3.21 1.05
N ARG A 20 -17.78 2.80 0.28
CA ARG A 20 -17.91 1.91 -0.88
C ARG A 20 -17.83 0.43 -0.51
N PHE A 21 -17.02 0.11 0.49
CA PHE A 21 -16.70 -1.27 0.86
C PHE A 21 -16.82 -1.46 2.37
N SER A 22 -17.82 -2.23 2.80
CA SER A 22 -18.06 -2.48 4.23
C SER A 22 -16.98 -3.34 4.90
N SER A 23 -16.15 -4.04 4.12
CA SER A 23 -15.02 -4.81 4.65
C SER A 23 -13.76 -3.99 4.89
N VAL A 24 -13.73 -2.72 4.45
CA VAL A 24 -12.57 -1.85 4.60
C VAL A 24 -12.46 -1.36 6.03
N VAL A 25 -11.25 -1.51 6.57
CA VAL A 25 -10.84 -0.94 7.83
C VAL A 25 -9.64 -0.05 7.55
N LEU A 26 -9.64 1.17 8.07
CA LEU A 26 -8.55 2.12 7.90
C LEU A 26 -7.71 2.12 9.16
N CYS A 27 -6.39 1.97 9.01
CA CYS A 27 -5.42 2.02 10.09
C CYS A 27 -4.73 3.39 10.06
N PRO A 28 -5.02 4.30 11.00
CA PRO A 28 -4.35 5.60 11.06
C PRO A 28 -2.84 5.44 11.24
N LEU A 29 -2.07 6.23 10.50
CA LEU A 29 -0.62 6.36 10.64
C LEU A 29 -0.26 7.77 11.10
N VAL A 30 1.02 8.00 11.40
CA VAL A 30 1.53 9.35 11.67
C VAL A 30 1.52 10.21 10.41
N GLN A 31 1.73 11.53 10.58
CA GLN A 31 1.80 12.52 9.49
C GLN A 31 0.51 12.62 8.64
N GLY A 32 -0.63 12.16 9.16
CA GLY A 32 -1.93 12.26 8.46
C GLY A 32 -2.12 11.22 7.35
N PHE A 33 -1.25 10.20 7.30
CA PHE A 33 -1.42 9.06 6.41
C PHE A 33 -2.32 7.99 7.04
N VAL A 34 -2.84 7.13 6.19
CA VAL A 34 -3.66 5.98 6.57
C VAL A 34 -3.20 4.78 5.75
N LEU A 35 -3.18 3.61 6.39
CA LEU A 35 -2.99 2.31 5.76
C LEU A 35 -4.35 1.63 5.59
N LEU A 36 -4.64 1.19 4.37
CA LEU A 36 -5.76 0.31 4.05
C LEU A 36 -5.20 -1.09 3.78
N PRO A 37 -5.36 -2.04 4.71
CA PRO A 37 -4.87 -3.40 4.55
C PRO A 37 -5.74 -4.14 3.53
N LEU A 38 -5.09 -4.71 2.51
CA LEU A 38 -5.75 -5.46 1.43
C LEU A 38 -6.03 -6.90 1.85
N THR A 39 -6.90 -7.08 2.85
CA THR A 39 -7.35 -8.40 3.28
C THR A 39 -8.14 -9.11 2.17
N ASP A 40 -8.30 -10.44 2.27
CA ASP A 40 -9.07 -11.20 1.29
C ASP A 40 -10.51 -10.68 1.12
N SER A 41 -11.13 -10.19 2.20
CA SER A 41 -12.48 -9.61 2.14
C SER A 41 -12.49 -8.30 1.35
N VAL A 42 -11.52 -7.42 1.61
CA VAL A 42 -11.37 -6.15 0.87
C VAL A 42 -11.08 -6.43 -0.61
N VAL A 43 -10.18 -7.36 -0.90
CA VAL A 43 -9.86 -7.76 -2.27
C VAL A 43 -11.08 -8.31 -3.00
N ARG A 44 -11.90 -9.15 -2.36
CA ARG A 44 -13.15 -9.65 -2.94
C ARG A 44 -14.15 -8.53 -3.24
N ASP A 45 -14.31 -7.57 -2.32
CA ASP A 45 -15.22 -6.44 -2.52
C ASP A 45 -14.76 -5.55 -3.68
N ILE A 46 -13.46 -5.25 -3.76
CA ILE A 46 -12.86 -4.50 -4.86
C ILE A 46 -13.08 -5.24 -6.19
N ALA A 47 -12.84 -6.57 -6.21
CA ALA A 47 -13.02 -7.39 -7.40
C ALA A 47 -14.49 -7.44 -7.87
N ALA A 48 -15.44 -7.50 -6.93
CA ALA A 48 -16.88 -7.52 -7.22
C ALA A 48 -17.39 -6.17 -7.76
N ALA A 49 -16.80 -5.05 -7.32
CA ALA A 49 -17.19 -3.71 -7.73
C ALA A 49 -16.53 -3.24 -9.04
N ARG A 50 -15.67 -4.05 -9.69
CA ARG A 50 -14.99 -3.64 -10.92
C ARG A 50 -15.99 -3.42 -12.04
N THR A 51 -16.05 -2.19 -12.54
CA THR A 51 -16.89 -1.79 -13.67
C THR A 51 -16.17 -1.94 -15.02
N SER A 52 -14.89 -2.28 -15.03
CA SER A 52 -14.07 -2.31 -16.25
C SER A 52 -13.06 -3.45 -16.25
N THR A 53 -12.86 -4.04 -17.43
CA THR A 53 -11.75 -4.95 -17.75
C THR A 53 -10.50 -4.11 -17.97
N GLU A 54 -9.87 -3.65 -16.90
CA GLU A 54 -8.64 -2.86 -17.02
C GLU A 54 -7.50 -3.72 -17.61
N VAL A 55 -6.85 -3.23 -18.67
CA VAL A 55 -5.88 -3.99 -19.49
C VAL A 55 -4.43 -3.62 -19.11
N GLU A 56 -4.22 -2.47 -18.47
CA GLU A 56 -2.89 -2.00 -18.06
C GLU A 56 -2.74 -2.12 -16.54
N HIS A 57 -2.31 -3.29 -16.09
CA HIS A 57 -1.80 -3.46 -14.73
C HIS A 57 -0.28 -3.29 -14.75
N PRO A 58 0.31 -2.49 -13.85
CA PRO A 58 1.75 -2.58 -13.61
C PRO A 58 2.07 -4.04 -13.27
N LYS A 59 3.17 -4.57 -13.83
CA LYS A 59 3.62 -5.93 -13.54
C LYS A 59 4.13 -5.98 -12.10
N VAL A 60 3.22 -6.30 -11.19
CA VAL A 60 3.46 -6.61 -9.78
C VAL A 60 2.87 -8.00 -9.60
N ASP A 61 3.71 -8.97 -9.27
CA ASP A 61 3.39 -10.39 -9.49
C ASP A 61 2.16 -10.84 -8.69
N ASP A 62 1.94 -10.27 -7.50
CA ASP A 62 0.84 -10.67 -6.61
C ASP A 62 -0.21 -9.58 -6.34
N MET A 63 -0.33 -8.58 -7.22
CA MET A 63 -1.35 -7.55 -7.05
C MET A 63 -2.74 -8.11 -7.39
N ALA A 64 -3.66 -8.05 -6.43
CA ALA A 64 -5.00 -8.57 -6.62
C ALA A 64 -5.81 -7.77 -7.67
N PRO A 65 -6.73 -8.44 -8.42
CA PRO A 65 -7.52 -7.78 -9.44
C PRO A 65 -8.31 -6.58 -8.93
N GLY A 66 -8.14 -5.43 -9.59
CA GLY A 66 -8.88 -4.20 -9.28
C GLY A 66 -8.19 -3.25 -8.31
N VAL A 67 -7.19 -3.72 -7.57
CA VAL A 67 -6.41 -2.85 -6.67
C VAL A 67 -5.75 -1.72 -7.46
N ALA A 68 -5.13 -2.02 -8.61
CA ALA A 68 -4.56 -1.01 -9.49
C ALA A 68 -5.60 0.02 -9.97
N GLY A 69 -6.78 -0.44 -10.35
CA GLY A 69 -7.86 0.42 -10.83
C GLY A 69 -8.40 1.34 -9.74
N LEU A 70 -8.59 0.80 -8.53
CA LEU A 70 -8.97 1.59 -7.35
C LEU A 70 -7.89 2.62 -7.00
N ALA A 71 -6.62 2.21 -6.92
CA ALA A 71 -5.52 3.11 -6.61
C ALA A 71 -5.39 4.23 -7.65
N LYS A 72 -5.54 3.90 -8.94
CA LYS A 72 -5.59 4.86 -10.04
C LYS A 72 -6.76 5.83 -9.91
N GLU A 73 -7.95 5.34 -9.57
CA GLU A 73 -9.14 6.19 -9.36
C GLU A 73 -8.91 7.18 -8.20
N LEU A 74 -8.52 6.65 -7.05
CA LEU A 74 -8.22 7.42 -5.84
C LEU A 74 -7.10 8.43 -6.07
N SER A 75 -6.11 8.07 -6.89
CA SER A 75 -4.95 8.93 -7.15
C SER A 75 -5.29 10.26 -7.83
N ARG A 76 -6.52 10.41 -8.35
CA ARG A 76 -7.01 11.69 -8.89
C ARG A 76 -7.20 12.77 -7.82
N ALA A 77 -7.38 12.38 -6.56
CA ALA A 77 -7.49 13.28 -5.42
C ALA A 77 -6.14 13.57 -4.74
N GLY A 78 -5.09 12.82 -5.08
CA GLY A 78 -3.73 12.96 -4.57
C GLY A 78 -2.99 11.62 -4.61
N PRO A 79 -1.67 11.56 -4.34
CA PRO A 79 -0.88 10.37 -4.58
C PRO A 79 -1.27 9.19 -3.67
N VAL A 80 -1.26 7.97 -4.23
CA VAL A 80 -1.58 6.71 -3.55
C VAL A 80 -0.49 5.69 -3.82
N ALA A 81 0.05 5.08 -2.75
CA ALA A 81 1.01 4.00 -2.85
C ALA A 81 0.34 2.64 -2.60
N TYR A 82 0.62 1.65 -3.44
CA TYR A 82 0.53 0.25 -3.08
C TYR A 82 1.88 -0.21 -2.55
N ILE A 83 1.87 -0.96 -1.45
CA ILE A 83 3.05 -1.59 -0.88
C ILE A 83 2.80 -3.09 -0.73
N SER A 84 3.82 -3.88 -1.04
CA SER A 84 3.88 -5.32 -0.82
C SER A 84 5.20 -5.66 -0.16
N THR A 85 5.15 -6.41 0.92
CA THR A 85 6.33 -6.97 1.57
C THR A 85 6.06 -8.44 1.85
N GLU A 86 6.93 -9.32 1.39
CA GLU A 86 6.85 -10.74 1.69
C GLU A 86 8.22 -11.21 2.17
N PHE A 87 8.31 -11.71 3.40
CA PHE A 87 9.54 -12.28 3.95
C PHE A 87 9.28 -13.58 4.72
N PHE A 88 10.00 -14.63 4.32
CA PHE A 88 10.02 -15.94 4.97
C PHE A 88 11.46 -16.39 5.23
N GLY A 89 11.84 -16.50 6.51
CA GLY A 89 13.17 -16.98 6.89
C GLY A 89 14.34 -16.08 6.42
N GLY A 90 14.08 -14.80 6.15
CA GLY A 90 15.07 -13.85 5.61
C GLY A 90 15.16 -13.81 4.09
N ALA A 91 14.46 -14.71 3.39
CA ALA A 91 14.23 -14.64 1.95
C ALA A 91 12.91 -13.92 1.67
N GLY A 92 12.85 -13.19 0.55
CA GLY A 92 11.67 -12.44 0.16
C GLY A 92 12.01 -11.07 -0.42
N GLY A 93 10.98 -10.26 -0.63
CA GLY A 93 11.06 -9.07 -1.46
C GLY A 93 10.11 -7.98 -1.03
N GLN A 94 10.26 -6.84 -1.70
CA GLN A 94 9.35 -5.72 -1.59
C GLN A 94 9.00 -5.21 -2.96
N GLU A 95 7.74 -4.89 -3.15
CA GLU A 95 7.24 -4.24 -4.35
C GLU A 95 6.41 -3.04 -3.96
N ALA A 96 6.48 -1.99 -4.77
CA ALA A 96 5.66 -0.81 -4.56
C ALA A 96 5.28 -0.14 -5.87
N VAL A 97 4.09 0.42 -5.90
CA VAL A 97 3.60 1.22 -7.03
C VAL A 97 3.01 2.49 -6.48
N VAL A 98 3.33 3.62 -7.10
CA VAL A 98 2.69 4.90 -6.79
C VAL A 98 1.88 5.34 -7.98
N TRP A 99 0.63 5.72 -7.73
CA TRP A 99 -0.20 6.45 -8.68
C TRP A 99 -0.36 7.89 -8.24
N ASP A 100 -0.32 8.80 -9.20
CA ASP A 100 -0.61 10.22 -9.01
C ASP A 100 -1.37 10.74 -10.25
N GLY A 101 -2.47 11.46 -10.02
CA GLY A 101 -3.33 12.00 -11.08
C GLY A 101 -3.92 10.95 -12.03
N GLY A 102 -4.14 9.71 -11.57
CA GLY A 102 -4.65 8.62 -12.40
C GLY A 102 -3.61 7.95 -13.30
N ARG A 103 -2.32 8.13 -13.03
CA ARG A 103 -1.20 7.53 -13.78
C ARG A 103 -0.22 6.86 -12.83
N VAL A 104 0.50 5.86 -13.32
CA VAL A 104 1.64 5.28 -12.57
C VAL A 104 2.78 6.31 -12.56
N ALA A 105 3.13 6.78 -11.37
CA ALA A 105 4.24 7.71 -11.13
C ALA A 105 5.55 6.98 -10.79
N LEU A 106 5.44 5.81 -10.15
CA LEU A 106 6.59 4.99 -9.75
C LEU A 106 6.20 3.52 -9.72
N LEU A 107 7.11 2.64 -10.14
CA LEU A 107 7.02 1.18 -10.03
C LEU A 107 8.38 0.69 -9.54
N LEU A 108 8.41 -0.07 -8.44
CA LEU A 108 9.63 -0.61 -7.84
C LEU A 108 9.40 -2.07 -7.44
N SER A 109 10.39 -2.90 -7.74
CA SER A 109 10.43 -4.31 -7.32
C SER A 109 11.86 -4.67 -6.91
N ASP A 110 12.03 -5.76 -6.17
CA ASP A 110 13.35 -6.26 -5.81
C ASP A 110 14.09 -6.79 -7.03
N GLY A 111 15.37 -6.45 -7.16
CA GLY A 111 16.23 -6.94 -8.25
C GLY A 111 16.33 -6.05 -9.50
N THR A 112 15.43 -5.08 -9.73
CA THR A 112 15.54 -4.15 -10.88
C THR A 112 16.06 -2.77 -10.52
N ASP A 113 15.82 -2.27 -9.30
CA ASP A 113 15.96 -0.85 -8.95
C ASP A 113 16.91 -0.54 -7.78
N GLY A 114 17.97 -1.36 -7.60
CA GLY A 114 19.03 -1.08 -6.62
C GLY A 114 18.93 -1.84 -5.28
N GLY A 115 18.02 -2.81 -5.18
CA GLY A 115 17.89 -3.72 -4.03
C GLY A 115 17.14 -3.14 -2.84
N ILE A 116 16.99 -3.95 -1.78
CA ILE A 116 16.25 -3.65 -0.54
C ILE A 116 17.10 -2.81 0.43
N ALA A 117 18.08 -2.06 -0.09
CA ALA A 117 19.08 -1.39 0.74
C ALA A 117 18.45 -0.23 1.51
N TRP A 118 18.63 -0.22 2.82
CA TRP A 118 18.25 0.92 3.66
C TRP A 118 19.05 2.18 3.24
N PRO A 119 18.43 3.38 3.18
CA PRO A 119 17.02 3.72 3.42
C PRO A 119 16.18 3.79 2.13
N ASN A 120 16.61 3.12 1.06
CA ASN A 120 16.06 3.22 -0.29
C ASN A 120 15.37 1.93 -0.75
N SER A 121 14.77 1.20 0.19
CA SER A 121 13.93 0.05 -0.12
C SER A 121 12.77 0.46 -1.05
N PRO A 122 12.20 -0.46 -1.85
CA PRO A 122 11.05 -0.18 -2.71
C PRO A 122 9.91 0.54 -1.98
N VAL A 123 9.58 0.07 -0.77
CA VAL A 123 8.51 0.67 0.04
C VAL A 123 8.90 2.06 0.52
N SER A 124 10.09 2.25 1.10
CA SER A 124 10.51 3.55 1.64
C SER A 124 10.58 4.62 0.53
N ARG A 125 11.03 4.25 -0.67
CA ARG A 125 11.01 5.13 -1.86
C ARG A 125 9.59 5.49 -2.29
N ALA A 126 8.66 4.54 -2.33
CA ALA A 126 7.27 4.83 -2.67
C ALA A 126 6.59 5.75 -1.65
N LEU A 127 6.86 5.52 -0.36
CA LEU A 127 6.36 6.37 0.73
C LEU A 127 6.91 7.80 0.62
N ARG A 128 8.20 7.96 0.32
CA ARG A 128 8.81 9.26 0.04
C ARG A 128 8.13 9.97 -1.11
N THR A 129 7.81 9.24 -2.18
CA THR A 129 7.13 9.80 -3.37
C THR A 129 5.72 10.31 -3.07
N ILE A 130 4.99 9.68 -2.14
CA ILE A 130 3.67 10.18 -1.71
C ILE A 130 3.75 11.29 -0.64
N GLY A 131 4.96 11.71 -0.25
CA GLY A 131 5.19 12.85 0.64
C GLY A 131 5.48 12.50 2.10
N VAL A 132 5.77 11.23 2.43
CA VAL A 132 6.21 10.86 3.78
C VAL A 132 7.60 11.45 4.03
N SER A 133 7.75 12.14 5.16
CA SER A 133 9.03 12.68 5.58
C SER A 133 9.66 11.76 6.62
N ALA A 134 10.85 11.23 6.35
CA ALA A 134 11.55 10.39 7.31
C ALA A 134 11.98 11.19 8.56
N GLU A 135 11.83 10.58 9.74
CA GLU A 135 12.40 11.09 11.00
C GLU A 135 13.90 10.86 11.08
N ASP A 136 14.60 11.64 11.90
CA ASP A 136 16.04 11.49 12.12
C ASP A 136 16.42 10.06 12.53
N GLY A 137 17.28 9.44 11.72
CA GLY A 137 17.76 8.07 11.94
C GLY A 137 16.78 6.96 11.53
N LYS A 138 15.65 7.29 10.90
CA LYS A 138 14.68 6.34 10.35
C LYS A 138 14.56 6.49 8.83
N ASP A 139 14.00 5.49 8.17
CA ASP A 139 13.46 5.65 6.82
C ASP A 139 11.94 5.90 6.88
N GLU A 140 11.29 6.05 5.73
CA GLU A 140 9.85 6.32 5.65
C GLU A 140 9.00 5.15 6.21
N PHE A 141 9.46 3.91 6.03
CA PHE A 141 8.78 2.72 6.56
C PHE A 141 8.77 2.73 8.09
N ASP A 142 9.94 2.94 8.69
CA ASP A 142 10.12 3.01 10.14
C ASP A 142 9.40 4.23 10.73
N THR A 143 9.43 5.35 10.02
CA THR A 143 8.75 6.59 10.44
C THR A 143 7.24 6.41 10.52
N LEU A 144 6.64 5.75 9.52
CA LEU A 144 5.21 5.44 9.55
C LEU A 144 4.83 4.31 10.53
N GLY A 145 5.81 3.67 11.17
CA GLY A 145 5.56 2.57 12.11
C GLY A 145 5.03 1.31 11.42
N LEU A 146 5.34 1.11 10.13
CA LEU A 146 4.83 -0.02 9.35
C LEU A 146 5.31 -1.39 9.85
N GLY A 147 6.37 -1.41 10.67
CA GLY A 147 6.86 -2.60 11.37
C GLY A 147 6.00 -3.08 12.55
N THR A 148 4.96 -2.34 12.95
CA THR A 148 4.14 -2.65 14.14
C THR A 148 3.39 -3.98 14.00
N HIS A 149 2.85 -4.27 12.81
CA HIS A 149 2.18 -5.54 12.52
C HIS A 149 2.87 -6.24 11.36
N ARG A 150 3.02 -7.56 11.50
CA ARG A 150 3.74 -8.40 10.52
C ARG A 150 2.86 -8.98 9.42
N SER A 151 1.54 -8.77 9.48
CA SER A 151 0.65 -9.24 8.41
C SER A 151 -0.48 -8.27 8.11
N THR A 152 -0.98 -8.31 6.87
CA THR A 152 -2.18 -7.57 6.43
C THR A 152 -3.37 -7.82 7.36
N ASN A 153 -3.59 -9.07 7.75
CA ASN A 153 -4.68 -9.43 8.67
C ASN A 153 -4.44 -8.91 10.10
N ALA A 154 -3.19 -8.85 10.57
CA ALA A 154 -2.89 -8.29 11.88
C ALA A 154 -3.13 -6.77 11.92
N TRP A 155 -2.83 -6.05 10.84
CA TRP A 155 -3.20 -4.64 10.67
C TRP A 155 -4.71 -4.43 10.76
N ALA A 156 -5.49 -5.21 10.00
CA ALA A 156 -6.95 -5.11 10.00
C ALA A 156 -7.57 -5.47 11.37
N ALA A 157 -7.08 -6.53 12.02
CA ALA A 157 -7.62 -7.01 13.30
C ALA A 157 -7.38 -6.03 14.46
N ALA A 158 -6.26 -5.30 14.46
CA ALA A 158 -5.93 -4.34 15.51
C ALA A 158 -6.92 -3.17 15.57
N GLN A 159 -7.51 -2.78 14.45
CA GLN A 159 -8.48 -1.69 14.35
C GLN A 159 -9.92 -2.10 14.69
N SER A 160 -10.22 -3.40 14.68
CA SER A 160 -11.53 -3.93 15.11
C SER A 160 -11.65 -4.09 16.64
N ALA A 161 -10.58 -3.82 17.38
CA ALA A 161 -10.49 -3.99 18.83
C ALA A 161 -10.58 -2.67 19.62
N GLU A 162 -10.75 -1.54 18.93
CA GLU A 162 -10.94 -0.19 19.51
C GLU A 162 -12.41 0.25 19.55
#